data_AF-A0A914V1R9-F1
#
_entry.id   AF-A0A914V1R9-F1
#
_cell.length_a   1.000
_cell.length_b   1.000
_cell.length_c   1.000
_cell.angle_alpha   90.00
_cell.angle_beta   90.00
_cell.angle_gamma   90.00
#
_symmetry.space_group_name_H-M   'P 1'
#
loop_
_entity.id
_entity.type
_entity.pdbx_description
1 polymer ?
#
loop_
_entity_poly.entity_id
_entity_poly.type
_entity_poly.pdbx_seq_one_letter_code
_entity_poly.pdbx_strand_id
1 'polypeptide(L)'
;MQLCYNEVQTLQTDVDKFLEDVTNGIYPLTAFAPNDRVPVQRLPGVSGTGGGAASSASSVSGADVDRSRSPADSTTCSASTSATGQAAVMSQSATEPEPEPEKIIESRKIVRMSAELKPTENGSTAFVLTLLLKLEDMMNRQLTAEISESDDADMLVNELVLYGFVKEDDYAELTKMVRDTLQAALLKSASDASAPSDCSSY
;
A
#
# COMPACT_ATOMS: atom_id res chain seq x y z
N MET A 1 15.72 -42.61 3.21
CA MET A 1 15.00 -42.20 1.98
C MET A 1 13.48 -42.35 2.08
N GLN A 2 12.90 -43.20 2.94
CA GLN A 2 11.43 -43.40 3.02
C GLN A 2 10.66 -42.41 3.92
N LEU A 3 11.33 -41.61 4.76
CA LEU A 3 10.65 -40.70 5.71
C LEU A 3 10.22 -39.38 5.05
N CYS A 4 11.02 -38.87 4.12
CA CYS A 4 10.80 -37.62 3.40
C CYS A 4 9.63 -37.69 2.41
N TYR A 5 9.18 -38.90 2.03
CA TYR A 5 8.06 -39.09 1.11
C TYR A 5 6.71 -39.12 1.84
N ASN A 6 6.70 -39.56 3.10
CA ASN A 6 5.48 -39.57 3.91
C ASN A 6 5.12 -38.17 4.40
N GLU A 7 6.12 -37.36 4.79
CA GLU A 7 5.90 -35.98 5.26
C GLU A 7 5.40 -35.05 4.14
N VAL A 8 5.82 -35.29 2.89
CA VAL A 8 5.30 -34.59 1.70
C VAL A 8 3.88 -35.05 1.36
N GLN A 9 3.57 -36.35 1.52
CA GLN A 9 2.20 -36.85 1.30
C GLN A 9 1.21 -36.40 2.36
N THR A 10 1.64 -36.23 3.61
CA THR A 10 0.77 -35.67 4.68
C THR A 10 0.41 -34.23 4.37
N LEU A 11 1.37 -33.39 3.97
CA LEU A 11 1.10 -32.00 3.59
C LEU A 11 0.19 -31.90 2.35
N GLN A 12 0.40 -32.76 1.35
CA GLN A 12 -0.48 -32.83 0.18
C GLN A 12 -1.92 -33.17 0.58
N THR A 13 -2.09 -34.18 1.43
CA THR A 13 -3.40 -34.61 1.95
C THR A 13 -4.06 -33.52 2.80
N ASP A 14 -3.27 -32.79 3.58
CA ASP A 14 -3.75 -31.70 4.43
C ASP A 14 -4.23 -30.49 3.60
N VAL A 15 -3.54 -30.17 2.50
CA VAL A 15 -3.97 -29.12 1.57
C VAL A 15 -5.24 -29.54 0.83
N ASP A 16 -5.32 -30.78 0.35
CA ASP A 16 -6.51 -31.28 -0.35
C ASP A 16 -7.72 -31.31 0.59
N LYS A 17 -7.53 -31.77 1.84
CA LYS A 17 -8.55 -31.73 2.89
C LYS A 17 -8.96 -30.30 3.23
N PHE A 18 -8.02 -29.36 3.27
CA PHE A 18 -8.31 -27.96 3.52
C PHE A 18 -9.19 -27.36 2.40
N LEU A 19 -8.85 -27.61 1.14
CA LEU A 19 -9.63 -27.16 -0.01
C LEU A 19 -11.04 -27.79 -0.01
N GLU A 20 -11.16 -29.04 0.41
CA GLU A 20 -12.45 -29.71 0.59
C GLU A 20 -13.27 -29.09 1.73
N ASP A 21 -12.65 -28.80 2.88
CA ASP A 21 -13.30 -28.15 4.02
C ASP A 21 -13.77 -26.71 3.68
N VAL A 22 -13.02 -25.97 2.87
CA VAL A 22 -13.41 -24.64 2.35
C VAL A 22 -14.57 -24.77 1.36
N THR A 23 -14.50 -25.71 0.43
CA THR A 23 -15.55 -25.93 -0.58
C THR A 23 -16.87 -26.39 0.05
N ASN A 24 -16.77 -27.22 1.09
CA ASN A 24 -17.91 -27.71 1.86
C ASN A 24 -18.41 -26.69 2.90
N GLY A 25 -17.77 -25.51 3.01
CA GLY A 25 -18.16 -24.44 3.93
C GLY A 25 -17.95 -24.78 5.41
N ILE A 26 -17.17 -25.81 5.72
CA ILE A 26 -16.77 -26.18 7.09
C ILE A 26 -15.71 -25.19 7.59
N TYR A 27 -14.89 -24.66 6.69
CA TYR A 27 -13.86 -23.68 7.01
C TYR A 27 -14.21 -22.30 6.41
N PRO A 28 -14.48 -21.27 7.25
CA PRO A 28 -14.81 -19.94 6.75
C PRO A 28 -13.57 -19.29 6.13
N LEU A 29 -13.71 -18.72 4.92
CA LEU A 29 -12.64 -18.00 4.19
C LEU A 29 -12.04 -16.82 4.97
N THR A 30 -12.69 -16.38 6.05
CA THR A 30 -12.21 -15.32 6.95
C THR A 30 -11.10 -15.78 7.91
N ALA A 31 -10.78 -17.07 7.96
CA ALA A 31 -9.79 -17.61 8.89
C ALA A 31 -8.32 -17.24 8.55
N PHE A 32 -8.04 -16.75 7.34
CA PHE A 32 -6.73 -16.23 6.93
C PHE A 32 -6.65 -14.70 6.93
N ALA A 33 -7.41 -14.01 7.79
CA ALA A 33 -7.03 -12.65 8.14
C ALA A 33 -5.78 -12.70 9.03
N PRO A 34 -4.66 -12.02 8.69
CA PRO A 34 -3.67 -11.68 9.68
C PRO A 34 -4.40 -10.99 10.83
N ASN A 35 -4.33 -11.57 12.03
CA ASN A 35 -5.01 -11.06 13.22
C ASN A 35 -4.37 -9.73 13.64
N ASP A 36 -4.67 -8.67 12.92
CA ASP A 36 -4.47 -7.30 13.38
C ASP A 36 -5.79 -6.75 13.87
N ARG A 37 -5.80 -6.50 15.18
CA ARG A 37 -6.70 -5.63 15.95
C ARG A 37 -7.96 -6.28 16.51
N VAL A 38 -7.83 -6.63 17.78
CA VAL A 38 -8.92 -6.78 18.74
C VAL A 38 -9.64 -5.42 18.93
N PRO A 39 -10.96 -5.32 18.76
CA PRO A 39 -11.75 -4.31 19.42
C PRO A 39 -12.37 -4.93 20.68
N VAL A 40 -11.89 -4.45 21.82
CA VAL A 40 -12.45 -4.68 23.15
C VAL A 40 -13.91 -4.21 23.18
N GLN A 41 -14.85 -5.13 23.37
CA GLN A 41 -16.17 -4.80 23.95
C GLN A 41 -16.24 -5.35 25.39
N ARG A 42 -16.25 -4.38 26.30
CA ARG A 42 -16.18 -4.50 27.75
C ARG A 42 -17.51 -5.05 28.31
N LEU A 43 -17.48 -6.26 28.89
CA LEU A 43 -18.49 -6.71 29.87
C LEU A 43 -17.95 -6.48 31.30
N PRO A 44 -18.79 -6.07 32.27
CA PRO A 44 -18.34 -5.79 33.62
C PRO A 44 -18.32 -7.09 34.45
N GLY A 45 -17.26 -7.33 35.21
CA GLY A 45 -17.32 -8.33 36.27
C GLY A 45 -15.98 -8.88 36.72
N VAL A 46 -15.64 -8.51 37.95
CA VAL A 46 -14.84 -9.23 38.95
C VAL A 46 -13.31 -9.29 38.81
N SER A 47 -12.70 -8.69 39.85
CA SER A 47 -11.35 -8.81 40.37
C SER A 47 -10.60 -10.11 40.09
N GLY A 48 -9.33 -9.98 39.72
CA GLY A 48 -8.37 -11.08 39.70
C GLY A 48 -6.95 -10.58 39.50
N THR A 49 -6.15 -10.74 40.55
CA THR A 49 -4.75 -10.37 40.74
C THR A 49 -3.75 -11.02 39.77
N GLY A 50 -2.75 -10.24 39.35
CA GLY A 50 -1.34 -10.66 39.38
C GLY A 50 -0.63 -10.92 38.04
N GLY A 51 0.65 -10.51 38.00
CA GLY A 51 1.68 -11.13 37.16
C GLY A 51 2.19 -10.28 36.00
N GLY A 52 3.34 -9.64 36.21
CA GLY A 52 4.00 -8.81 35.19
C GLY A 52 4.78 -9.58 34.13
N ALA A 53 5.15 -8.85 33.08
CA ALA A 53 6.30 -9.14 32.24
C ALA A 53 6.79 -7.80 31.67
N ALA A 54 7.90 -7.30 32.22
CA ALA A 54 8.69 -6.24 31.63
C ALA A 54 9.79 -6.90 30.80
N SER A 55 9.84 -6.60 29.50
CA SER A 55 11.02 -6.78 28.66
C SER A 55 11.12 -5.58 27.73
N SER A 56 11.99 -4.67 28.14
CA SER A 56 12.47 -3.49 27.42
C SER A 56 13.25 -3.87 26.17
N ALA A 57 12.97 -3.19 25.05
CA ALA A 57 13.78 -3.18 23.84
C ALA A 57 14.02 -1.73 23.40
N SER A 58 15.28 -1.33 23.37
CA SER A 58 15.84 -0.09 22.77
C SER A 58 17.33 -0.09 23.11
N SER A 59 18.34 0.29 22.33
CA SER A 59 18.56 0.77 20.95
C SER A 59 20.05 1.19 20.90
N VAL A 60 20.67 1.29 19.72
CA VAL A 60 21.82 2.16 19.27
C VAL A 60 22.60 1.40 18.17
N SER A 61 22.64 1.80 16.89
CA SER A 61 23.19 2.99 16.19
C SER A 61 24.73 3.00 16.01
N GLY A 62 25.16 3.07 14.75
CA GLY A 62 26.51 3.40 14.26
C GLY A 62 26.60 2.92 12.79
N ALA A 63 26.50 3.73 11.74
CA ALA A 63 27.27 4.90 11.31
C ALA A 63 28.72 4.55 10.92
N ASP A 64 28.93 4.19 9.65
CA ASP A 64 30.26 4.16 9.03
C ASP A 64 30.23 4.84 7.65
N VAL A 65 31.14 5.81 7.51
CA VAL A 65 31.45 6.66 6.37
C VAL A 65 32.86 6.29 5.91
N ASP A 66 33.06 5.90 4.65
CA ASP A 66 34.30 6.18 3.91
C ASP A 66 34.07 5.92 2.39
N ARG A 67 34.04 6.92 1.50
CA ARG A 67 35.13 7.67 0.83
C ARG A 67 35.88 6.90 -0.28
N SER A 68 35.75 7.48 -1.48
CA SER A 68 36.77 7.57 -2.55
C SER A 68 36.90 6.44 -3.57
N ARG A 69 36.54 6.71 -4.83
CA ARG A 69 37.46 6.94 -5.97
C ARG A 69 36.77 6.71 -7.33
N SER A 70 36.68 7.76 -8.14
CA SER A 70 36.77 7.65 -9.61
C SER A 70 38.26 7.65 -10.00
N PRO A 71 38.65 7.08 -11.16
CA PRO A 71 38.68 7.88 -12.39
C PRO A 71 38.47 7.12 -13.73
N ALA A 72 38.08 7.88 -14.78
CA ALA A 72 38.50 7.82 -16.20
C ALA A 72 38.29 6.50 -17.01
N ASP A 73 38.14 6.43 -18.34
CA ASP A 73 37.96 7.35 -19.46
C ASP A 73 37.53 6.52 -20.71
N SER A 74 37.03 7.21 -21.73
CA SER A 74 37.14 6.94 -23.17
C SER A 74 36.84 5.54 -23.79
N THR A 75 35.80 5.54 -24.63
CA THR A 75 35.81 5.26 -26.08
C THR A 75 36.81 4.21 -26.64
N THR A 76 36.31 3.20 -27.37
CA THR A 76 36.57 2.94 -28.81
C THR A 76 36.14 1.52 -29.22
N CYS A 77 35.89 1.39 -30.51
CA CYS A 77 35.06 0.48 -31.27
C CYS A 77 35.67 -0.87 -31.73
N SER A 78 34.76 -1.74 -32.18
CA SER A 78 34.83 -2.60 -33.38
C SER A 78 35.62 -3.94 -33.39
N ALA A 79 34.83 -4.99 -33.67
CA ALA A 79 34.94 -5.95 -34.78
C ALA A 79 35.42 -7.41 -34.53
N SER A 80 34.62 -8.29 -35.16
CA SER A 80 34.94 -9.52 -35.92
C SER A 80 35.21 -10.88 -35.21
N THR A 81 34.19 -11.74 -35.31
CA THR A 81 34.16 -13.11 -35.89
C THR A 81 35.09 -14.25 -35.41
N SER A 82 34.41 -15.35 -35.05
CA SER A 82 34.66 -16.77 -35.37
C SER A 82 35.88 -17.52 -34.79
N ALA A 83 35.65 -18.52 -33.93
CA ALA A 83 35.67 -19.96 -34.27
C ALA A 83 35.83 -20.88 -33.03
N THR A 84 34.87 -21.83 -32.92
CA THR A 84 34.97 -23.25 -32.52
C THR A 84 35.88 -23.73 -31.37
N GLY A 85 35.27 -24.42 -30.39
CA GLY A 85 35.96 -25.41 -29.53
C GLY A 85 35.16 -25.83 -28.30
N GLN A 86 34.51 -26.99 -28.35
CA GLN A 86 33.67 -27.60 -27.30
C GLN A 86 34.47 -28.04 -26.06
N ALA A 87 33.85 -27.98 -24.86
CA ALA A 87 33.42 -29.14 -24.06
C ALA A 87 33.15 -28.79 -22.58
N ALA A 88 31.93 -29.13 -22.11
CA ALA A 88 31.48 -29.55 -20.77
C ALA A 88 31.90 -28.71 -19.53
N VAL A 89 31.02 -28.30 -18.61
CA VAL A 89 30.11 -29.12 -17.80
C VAL A 89 29.11 -28.22 -17.05
N MET A 90 27.91 -28.76 -16.80
CA MET A 90 27.03 -28.53 -15.64
C MET A 90 26.94 -27.12 -15.03
N SER A 91 25.81 -26.44 -15.28
CA SER A 91 24.75 -26.26 -14.27
C SER A 91 23.70 -25.31 -14.85
N GLN A 92 22.56 -25.87 -15.25
CA GLN A 92 21.35 -25.08 -15.45
C GLN A 92 20.84 -24.69 -14.06
N SER A 93 21.22 -23.52 -13.58
CA SER A 93 20.45 -22.82 -12.55
C SER A 93 19.45 -21.97 -13.31
N ALA A 94 18.30 -22.58 -13.61
CA ALA A 94 17.12 -21.82 -14.00
C ALA A 94 16.69 -21.04 -12.76
N THR A 95 17.13 -19.79 -12.66
CA THR A 95 16.38 -18.79 -11.91
C THR A 95 15.13 -18.55 -12.73
N GLU A 96 14.08 -19.30 -12.41
CA GLU A 96 12.72 -18.98 -12.81
C GLU A 96 12.50 -17.51 -12.39
N PRO A 97 12.20 -16.60 -13.33
CA PRO A 97 11.91 -15.23 -12.95
C PRO A 97 10.70 -15.28 -12.03
N GLU A 98 10.89 -14.88 -10.77
CA GLU A 98 9.80 -14.63 -9.83
C GLU A 98 8.78 -13.80 -10.60
N PRO A 99 7.54 -14.29 -10.79
CA PRO A 99 6.58 -13.64 -11.67
C PRO A 99 6.40 -12.22 -11.17
N GLU A 100 6.88 -11.25 -11.96
CA GLU A 100 6.72 -9.84 -11.63
C GLU A 100 5.23 -9.62 -11.35
N PRO A 101 4.89 -8.98 -10.22
CA PRO A 101 3.49 -8.82 -9.83
C PRO A 101 2.76 -8.11 -10.97
N GLU A 102 1.81 -8.80 -11.59
CA GLU A 102 1.06 -8.25 -12.71
C GLU A 102 0.45 -6.92 -12.28
N LYS A 103 0.82 -5.84 -12.99
CA LYS A 103 0.29 -4.50 -12.71
C LYS A 103 -1.23 -4.56 -12.82
N ILE A 104 -1.92 -4.31 -11.72
CA ILE A 104 -3.38 -4.22 -11.70
C ILE A 104 -3.76 -2.90 -12.37
N ILE A 105 -4.26 -2.97 -13.61
CA ILE A 105 -4.66 -1.80 -14.38
C ILE A 105 -6.18 -1.68 -14.33
N GLU A 106 -6.64 -0.48 -14.01
CA GLU A 106 -8.04 -0.13 -14.13
C GLU A 106 -8.38 0.16 -15.61
N SER A 107 -9.40 -0.51 -16.15
CA SER A 107 -9.79 -0.36 -17.56
C SER A 107 -11.06 0.45 -17.81
N ARG A 108 -11.84 0.75 -16.78
CA ARG A 108 -13.16 1.39 -16.86
C ARG A 108 -13.08 2.90 -16.73
N LYS A 109 -13.65 3.58 -17.72
CA LYS A 109 -13.68 5.06 -17.72
C LYS A 109 -14.53 5.64 -16.59
N ILE A 110 -14.08 6.74 -15.99
CA ILE A 110 -14.89 7.55 -15.08
C ILE A 110 -15.97 8.33 -15.87
N VAL A 111 -17.23 8.13 -15.50
CA VAL A 111 -18.41 8.84 -16.03
C VAL A 111 -18.79 10.04 -15.15
N ARG A 112 -18.53 9.97 -13.85
CA ARG A 112 -18.77 11.07 -12.91
C ARG A 112 -17.71 11.05 -11.82
N MET A 113 -17.25 12.23 -11.46
CA MET A 113 -16.27 12.44 -10.41
C MET A 113 -16.77 13.49 -9.41
N SER A 114 -16.43 13.31 -8.13
CA SER A 114 -16.68 14.26 -7.05
C SER A 114 -15.60 14.09 -5.99
N ALA A 115 -15.14 15.20 -5.42
CA ALA A 115 -14.17 15.23 -4.35
C ALA A 115 -14.71 16.08 -3.20
N GLU A 116 -14.59 15.58 -1.98
CA GLU A 116 -15.01 16.27 -0.77
C GLU A 116 -13.86 16.25 0.23
N LEU A 117 -13.51 17.43 0.77
CA LEU A 117 -12.54 17.55 1.86
C LEU A 117 -13.25 17.94 3.15
N LYS A 118 -12.91 17.26 4.24
CA LYS A 118 -13.37 17.62 5.59
C LYS A 118 -12.16 17.85 6.50
N PRO A 119 -12.05 19.00 7.19
CA PRO A 119 -10.98 19.20 8.16
C PRO A 119 -11.11 18.22 9.32
N THR A 120 -9.98 17.76 9.86
CA THR A 120 -9.96 16.90 11.04
C THR A 120 -9.99 17.76 12.32
N GLU A 121 -10.89 17.45 13.26
CA GLU A 121 -11.20 18.28 14.45
C GLU A 121 -10.05 18.41 15.48
N ASN A 122 -8.92 17.74 15.28
CA ASN A 122 -7.88 17.58 16.31
C ASN A 122 -6.84 18.71 16.37
N GLY A 123 -7.12 19.87 15.76
CA GLY A 123 -6.13 20.98 15.65
C GLY A 123 -4.95 20.66 14.71
N SER A 124 -5.09 19.63 13.89
CA SER A 124 -4.09 19.21 12.91
C SER A 124 -4.42 19.80 11.54
N THR A 125 -3.43 20.15 10.72
CA THR A 125 -3.61 20.63 9.33
C THR A 125 -3.97 19.50 8.35
N ALA A 126 -4.45 18.38 8.90
CA ALA A 126 -4.90 17.22 8.16
C ALA A 126 -6.39 17.35 7.78
N PHE A 127 -6.71 16.84 6.60
CA PHE A 127 -8.03 16.77 6.03
C PHE A 127 -8.36 15.31 5.68
N VAL A 128 -9.63 14.96 5.69
CA VAL A 128 -10.13 13.70 5.15
C VAL A 128 -10.67 13.99 3.76
N LEU A 129 -9.96 13.53 2.72
CA LEU A 129 -10.43 13.54 1.33
C LEU A 129 -11.32 12.32 1.10
N THR A 130 -12.48 12.55 0.50
CA THR A 130 -13.37 11.50 -0.01
C THR A 130 -13.61 11.72 -1.50
N LEU A 131 -13.17 10.77 -2.32
CA LEU A 131 -13.43 10.71 -3.76
C LEU A 131 -14.62 9.80 -4.03
N LEU A 132 -15.61 10.29 -4.76
CA LEU A 132 -16.76 9.51 -5.24
C LEU A 132 -16.71 9.44 -6.75
N LEU A 133 -16.45 8.25 -7.28
CA LEU A 133 -16.29 7.98 -8.71
C LEU A 133 -17.41 7.07 -9.20
N LYS A 134 -18.02 7.42 -10.33
CA LYS A 134 -18.90 6.55 -11.10
C LYS A 134 -18.13 6.07 -12.31
N LEU A 135 -17.94 4.77 -12.45
CA LEU A 135 -17.34 4.17 -13.63
C LEU A 135 -18.41 3.84 -14.69
N GLU A 136 -17.98 3.58 -15.92
CA GLU A 136 -18.85 3.35 -17.09
C GLU A 136 -19.69 2.08 -17.03
N ASP A 137 -19.24 1.06 -16.31
CA ASP A 137 -19.99 -0.16 -15.99
C ASP A 137 -21.02 0.07 -14.87
N MET A 138 -21.26 1.33 -14.51
CA MET A 138 -22.08 1.77 -13.39
C MET A 138 -21.51 1.37 -12.02
N MET A 139 -20.23 0.98 -11.90
CA MET A 139 -19.63 0.79 -10.59
C MET A 139 -19.46 2.14 -9.88
N ASN A 140 -19.93 2.23 -8.64
CA ASN A 140 -19.57 3.33 -7.75
C ASN A 140 -18.31 2.94 -6.98
N ARG A 141 -17.32 3.82 -6.92
CA ARG A 141 -16.15 3.70 -6.05
C ARG A 141 -16.11 4.88 -5.10
N GLN A 142 -15.88 4.60 -3.83
CA GLN A 142 -15.63 5.61 -2.81
C GLN A 142 -14.23 5.35 -2.23
N LEU A 143 -13.34 6.33 -2.33
CA LEU A 143 -11.98 6.27 -1.79
C LEU A 143 -11.86 7.36 -0.73
N THR A 144 -11.43 7.00 0.47
CA THR A 144 -11.22 7.93 1.58
C THR A 144 -9.77 7.87 2.02
N ALA A 145 -9.11 9.02 2.12
CA ALA A 145 -7.73 9.15 2.56
C ALA A 145 -7.58 10.36 3.50
N GLU A 146 -6.70 10.24 4.48
CA GLU A 146 -6.21 11.39 5.23
C GLU A 146 -5.11 12.06 4.40
N ILE A 147 -5.24 13.37 4.21
CA ILE A 147 -4.40 14.21 3.37
C ILE A 147 -3.91 15.39 4.20
N SER A 148 -2.64 15.73 4.10
CA SER A 148 -2.03 16.91 4.71
C SER A 148 -2.00 18.10 3.75
N GLU A 149 -1.81 19.31 4.27
CA GLU A 149 -1.64 20.51 3.43
C GLU A 149 -0.38 20.48 2.55
N SER A 150 0.59 19.61 2.84
CA SER A 150 1.81 19.43 2.05
C SER A 150 1.69 18.37 0.96
N ASP A 151 0.53 17.72 0.82
CA ASP A 151 0.37 16.63 -0.14
C ASP A 151 0.21 17.13 -1.58
N ASP A 152 0.91 16.46 -2.50
CA ASP A 152 0.87 16.76 -3.92
C ASP A 152 -0.23 15.94 -4.63
N ALA A 153 -1.17 16.63 -5.28
CA ALA A 153 -2.26 16.01 -6.03
C ALA A 153 -1.76 15.07 -7.14
N ASP A 154 -0.65 15.42 -7.81
CA ASP A 154 -0.08 14.61 -8.90
C ASP A 154 0.44 13.25 -8.40
N MET A 155 1.09 13.23 -7.23
CA MET A 155 1.61 12.01 -6.63
C MET A 155 0.47 11.12 -6.15
N LEU A 156 -0.52 11.72 -5.45
CA LEU A 156 -1.69 10.99 -4.97
C LEU A 156 -2.44 10.31 -6.12
N VAL A 157 -2.73 11.03 -7.20
CA VAL A 157 -3.46 10.43 -8.34
C VAL A 157 -2.61 9.39 -9.07
N ASN A 158 -1.29 9.56 -9.11
CA ASN A 158 -0.40 8.57 -9.69
C ASN A 158 -0.45 7.24 -8.93
N GLU A 159 -0.51 7.29 -7.60
CA GLU A 159 -0.73 6.10 -6.76
C GLU A 159 -2.10 5.46 -7.03
N LEU A 160 -3.17 6.26 -7.19
CA LEU A 160 -4.49 5.74 -7.51
C LEU A 160 -4.51 4.98 -8.86
N VAL A 161 -3.78 5.48 -9.85
CA VAL A 161 -3.62 4.79 -11.14
C VAL A 161 -2.74 3.54 -11.00
N LEU A 162 -1.64 3.64 -10.24
CA LEU A 162 -0.71 2.53 -10.00
C LEU A 162 -1.39 1.33 -9.33
N TYR A 163 -2.26 1.58 -8.36
CA TYR A 163 -3.01 0.54 -7.64
C TYR A 163 -4.29 0.10 -8.36
N GLY A 164 -4.57 0.58 -9.57
CA GLY A 164 -5.74 0.18 -10.35
C GLY A 164 -7.08 0.68 -9.79
N PHE A 165 -7.06 1.79 -9.03
CA PHE A 165 -8.28 2.46 -8.58
C PHE A 165 -8.87 3.38 -9.65
N VAL A 166 -8.05 3.85 -10.60
CA VAL A 166 -8.45 4.79 -11.66
C VAL A 166 -7.73 4.46 -12.96
N LYS A 167 -8.40 4.65 -14.09
CA LYS A 167 -7.84 4.47 -15.43
C LYS A 167 -6.78 5.53 -15.74
N GLU A 168 -5.72 5.15 -16.44
CA GLU A 168 -4.64 6.07 -16.85
C GLU A 168 -5.15 7.31 -17.62
N ASP A 169 -6.14 7.12 -18.50
CA ASP A 169 -6.72 8.20 -19.32
C ASP A 169 -7.41 9.30 -18.48
N ASP A 170 -7.92 8.95 -17.30
CA ASP A 170 -8.65 9.88 -16.43
C ASP A 170 -7.71 10.67 -15.49
N TYR A 171 -6.39 10.40 -15.54
CA TYR A 171 -5.38 10.99 -14.66
C TYR A 171 -5.43 12.53 -14.63
N ALA A 172 -5.44 13.16 -15.81
CA ALA A 172 -5.33 14.62 -15.91
C ALA A 172 -6.56 15.33 -15.32
N GLU A 173 -7.76 14.81 -15.58
CA GLU A 173 -9.00 15.38 -15.08
C GLU A 173 -9.13 15.18 -13.56
N LEU A 174 -8.80 13.98 -13.07
CA LEU A 174 -8.84 13.68 -11.64
C LEU A 174 -7.84 14.53 -10.86
N THR A 175 -6.60 14.65 -11.36
CA THR A 175 -5.54 15.47 -10.74
C THR A 175 -5.96 16.93 -10.64
N LYS A 176 -6.56 17.48 -11.70
CA LYS A 176 -7.09 18.85 -11.67
C LYS A 176 -8.15 19.01 -10.59
N MET A 177 -9.14 18.12 -10.53
CA MET A 177 -10.21 18.19 -9.54
C MET A 177 -9.68 18.07 -8.11
N VAL A 178 -8.76 17.15 -7.84
CA VAL A 178 -8.14 16.99 -6.51
C VAL A 178 -7.39 18.27 -6.13
N ARG A 179 -6.55 18.80 -7.02
CA ARG A 179 -5.82 20.05 -6.78
C ARG A 179 -6.73 21.22 -6.47
N ASP A 180 -7.77 21.42 -7.27
CA ASP A 180 -8.76 22.48 -7.08
C ASP A 180 -9.47 22.34 -5.71
N THR A 181 -9.78 21.10 -5.31
CA THR A 181 -10.42 20.80 -4.02
C THR A 181 -9.50 21.09 -2.84
N LEU A 182 -8.22 20.69 -2.92
CA LEU A 182 -7.21 20.97 -1.90
C LEU A 182 -6.98 22.48 -1.74
N GLN A 183 -6.78 23.19 -2.85
CA GLN A 183 -6.58 24.63 -2.83
C GLN A 183 -7.78 25.38 -2.25
N ALA A 184 -9.01 24.97 -2.61
CA ALA A 184 -10.23 25.55 -2.07
C ALA A 184 -10.34 25.33 -0.55
N ALA A 185 -9.94 24.16 -0.04
CA ALA A 185 -9.94 23.85 1.39
C ALA A 185 -8.93 24.72 2.16
N LEU A 186 -7.72 24.91 1.62
CA LEU A 186 -6.69 25.77 2.23
C LEU A 186 -7.13 27.24 2.30
N LEU A 187 -7.81 27.74 1.27
CA LEU A 187 -8.35 29.11 1.28
C LEU A 187 -9.49 29.26 2.31
N LYS A 188 -10.30 28.21 2.49
CA LYS A 188 -11.42 28.22 3.42
C LYS A 188 -10.95 28.23 4.88
N SER A 189 -9.93 27.44 5.23
CA SER A 189 -9.36 27.40 6.59
C SER A 189 -8.72 28.74 7.01
N ALA A 190 -8.14 29.49 6.08
CA ALA A 190 -7.57 30.81 6.37
C ALA A 190 -8.64 31.87 6.72
N SER A 191 -9.86 31.76 6.17
CA SER A 191 -10.93 32.75 6.42
C SER A 191 -11.59 32.61 7.79
N ASP A 192 -11.71 31.38 8.30
CA ASP A 192 -12.36 31.08 9.58
C ASP A 192 -11.50 31.46 10.80
N ALA A 193 -10.17 31.53 10.62
CA ALA A 193 -9.24 31.98 11.65
C ALA A 193 -9.32 33.49 11.97
N SER A 194 -10.10 34.27 11.22
CA SER A 194 -10.20 35.74 11.38
C SER A 194 -11.45 36.23 12.11
N ALA A 195 -12.33 35.34 12.60
CA ALA A 195 -13.49 35.76 13.39
C ALA A 195 -13.00 36.38 14.72
N PRO A 196 -13.21 37.70 14.95
CA PRO A 196 -12.80 38.33 16.19
C PRO A 196 -13.62 37.75 17.34
N SER A 197 -12.93 37.23 18.35
CA SER A 197 -13.53 36.93 19.64
C SER A 197 -14.03 38.25 20.20
N ASP A 198 -15.34 38.50 20.10
CA ASP A 198 -15.98 39.61 20.80
C ASP A 198 -15.80 39.37 22.30
N CYS A 199 -14.78 40.03 22.85
CA CYS A 199 -14.55 40.19 24.27
C CYS A 199 -15.66 41.09 24.82
N SER A 200 -16.85 40.54 25.01
CA SER A 200 -17.91 41.22 25.74
C SER A 200 -17.66 41.02 27.24
N SER A 201 -16.76 41.83 27.79
CA SER A 201 -16.77 42.15 29.22
C SER A 201 -17.87 43.18 29.47
N TYR A 202 -18.93 42.79 30.16
CA TYR A 202 -19.71 43.65 31.06
C TYR A 202 -20.36 42.80 32.15
#